data_AF-A0A7C9AM91-F1
#
_entry.id   AF-A0A7C9AM91-F1
#
_cell.length_a   1.000
_cell.length_b   1.000
_cell.length_c   1.000
_cell.angle_alpha   90.00
_cell.angle_beta   90.00
_cell.angle_gamma   90.00
#
_symmetry.space_group_name_H-M   'P 1'
#
loop_
_entity.id
_entity.type
_entity.pdbx_description
1 polymer ?
#
loop_
_entity_poly.entity_id
_entity_poly.type
_entity_poly.pdbx_seq_one_letter_code
_entity_poly.pdbx_strand_id
1 'polypeptide(L)'
;MLREILMIPPKELDFLVEAHLQIAECWQLLKWAYVYVYFLSEEERLKMPLLEFMQGQAEDLVKLLHKHVVELKHSLLQGDVPIKRLKDCRNNLVQLTGVTRTHFDKMAMALNSRLPEVVFIPTPSTRKMSRLKIWQEESSSGDSPSPSPSPMFE
;
A
#
# COMPACT_ATOMS: atom_id res chain seq x y z
N MET A 1 -10.10 -4.29 -45.24
CA MET A 1 -9.31 -4.18 -44.01
C MET A 1 -9.25 -2.75 -43.47
N LEU A 2 -8.48 -1.79 -44.02
CA LEU A 2 -8.50 -0.40 -43.51
C LEU A 2 -9.88 0.28 -43.59
N ARG A 3 -10.74 -0.13 -44.54
CA ARG A 3 -12.09 0.44 -44.72
C ARG A 3 -13.08 0.08 -43.60
N GLU A 4 -12.94 -1.04 -42.91
CA GLU A 4 -13.88 -1.42 -41.83
C GLU A 4 -13.58 -0.68 -40.53
N ILE A 5 -12.30 -0.46 -40.23
CA ILE A 5 -11.88 0.41 -39.11
C ILE A 5 -12.25 1.88 -39.41
N LEU A 6 -12.15 2.32 -40.67
CA LEU A 6 -12.61 3.65 -41.09
C LEU A 6 -14.14 3.84 -41.04
N MET A 7 -14.92 2.76 -40.96
CA MET A 7 -16.38 2.82 -40.85
C MET A 7 -16.86 2.93 -39.39
N ILE A 8 -15.98 2.71 -38.41
CA ILE A 8 -16.28 2.96 -37.00
C ILE A 8 -16.15 4.47 -36.76
N PRO A 9 -17.23 5.16 -36.34
CA PRO A 9 -17.15 6.59 -36.04
C PRO A 9 -16.07 6.84 -34.98
N PRO A 10 -15.26 7.91 -35.08
CA PRO A 10 -14.24 8.23 -34.08
C PRO A 10 -14.78 8.26 -32.64
N LYS A 11 -16.03 8.73 -32.49
CA LYS A 11 -16.77 8.78 -31.22
C LYS A 11 -17.02 7.40 -30.59
N GLU A 12 -17.04 6.34 -31.38
CA GLU A 12 -17.15 4.98 -30.84
C GLU A 12 -15.85 4.49 -30.22
N LEU A 13 -14.71 5.16 -30.47
CA LEU A 13 -13.39 4.82 -29.92
C LEU A 13 -12.95 5.74 -28.77
N ASP A 14 -13.76 6.73 -28.38
CA ASP A 14 -13.42 7.68 -27.30
C ASP A 14 -13.06 6.96 -25.99
N PHE A 15 -13.72 5.84 -25.69
CA PHE A 15 -13.45 5.03 -24.50
C PHE A 15 -12.02 4.44 -24.50
N LEU A 16 -11.45 4.16 -25.68
CA LEU A 16 -10.09 3.64 -25.83
C LEU A 16 -9.05 4.74 -25.63
N VAL A 17 -9.37 5.97 -26.07
CA VAL A 17 -8.54 7.15 -25.83
C VAL A 17 -8.52 7.49 -24.35
N GLU A 18 -9.69 7.49 -23.69
CA GLU A 18 -9.81 7.72 -22.25
C GLU A 18 -9.03 6.67 -21.45
N ALA A 19 -9.14 5.38 -21.79
CA ALA A 19 -8.37 4.33 -21.14
C ALA A 19 -6.85 4.52 -21.29
N HIS A 20 -6.37 4.90 -22.48
CA HIS A 20 -4.95 5.20 -22.69
C HIS A 20 -4.47 6.39 -21.87
N LEU A 21 -5.27 7.46 -21.81
CA LEU A 21 -4.95 8.64 -21.01
C LEU A 21 -4.87 8.27 -19.52
N GLN A 22 -5.86 7.52 -19.03
CA GLN A 22 -5.87 7.03 -17.65
C GLN A 22 -4.60 6.20 -17.34
N ILE A 23 -4.18 5.30 -18.24
CA ILE A 23 -2.93 4.53 -18.07
C ILE A 23 -1.73 5.48 -17.91
N ALA A 24 -1.61 6.50 -18.76
CA ALA A 24 -0.49 7.44 -18.72
C ALA A 24 -0.45 8.24 -17.40
N GLU A 25 -1.61 8.74 -16.96
CA GLU A 25 -1.76 9.45 -15.69
C GLU A 25 -1.44 8.56 -14.49
N CYS A 26 -1.92 7.33 -14.51
CA CYS A 26 -1.64 6.35 -13.47
C CYS A 26 -0.13 6.04 -13.35
N TRP A 27 0.57 5.82 -14.47
CA TRP A 27 2.03 5.65 -14.44
C TRP A 27 2.75 6.89 -13.92
N GLN A 28 2.26 8.09 -14.23
CA GLN A 28 2.82 9.32 -13.70
C GLN A 28 2.66 9.41 -12.18
N LEU A 29 1.47 9.09 -11.65
CA LEU A 29 1.24 9.09 -10.21
C LEU A 29 2.08 8.03 -9.49
N LEU A 30 2.22 6.83 -10.07
CA LEU A 30 3.10 5.78 -9.51
C LEU A 30 4.56 6.24 -9.40
N LYS A 31 5.09 6.88 -10.44
CA LYS A 31 6.45 7.46 -10.39
C LYS A 31 6.59 8.47 -9.26
N TRP A 32 5.60 9.36 -9.09
CA TRP A 32 5.62 10.32 -7.98
C TRP A 32 5.47 9.65 -6.62
N ALA A 33 4.68 8.59 -6.50
CA ALA A 33 4.57 7.82 -5.26
C ALA A 33 5.90 7.17 -4.87
N TYR A 34 6.67 6.64 -5.84
CA TYR A 34 8.02 6.14 -5.59
C TYR A 34 8.98 7.24 -5.11
N VAL A 35 8.93 8.41 -5.74
CA VAL A 35 9.72 9.57 -5.30
C VAL A 35 9.29 10.01 -3.90
N TYR A 36 8.00 10.00 -3.59
CA TYR A 36 7.48 10.34 -2.28
C TYR A 36 8.02 9.41 -1.20
N VAL A 37 7.99 8.09 -1.42
CA VAL A 37 8.55 7.09 -0.50
C VAL A 37 10.04 7.32 -0.25
N TYR A 38 10.80 7.69 -1.28
CA TYR A 38 12.23 7.99 -1.16
C TYR A 38 12.53 9.17 -0.22
N PHE A 39 11.63 10.15 -0.15
CA PHE A 39 11.80 11.35 0.68
C PHE A 39 11.11 11.28 2.05
N LEU A 40 10.61 10.12 2.47
CA LEU A 40 10.01 9.96 3.81
C LEU A 40 11.06 10.14 4.92
N SER A 41 10.70 10.89 5.96
CA SER A 41 11.49 10.97 7.18
C SER A 41 11.38 9.68 8.01
N GLU A 42 12.34 9.42 8.92
CA GLU A 42 12.33 8.22 9.78
C GLU A 42 11.04 8.04 10.58
N GLU A 43 10.42 9.13 11.05
CA GLU A 43 9.14 9.12 11.75
C GLU A 43 7.96 8.72 10.84
N GLU A 44 8.05 9.08 9.55
CA GLU A 44 7.04 8.76 8.55
C GLU A 44 7.24 7.37 7.93
N ARG A 45 8.35 6.67 8.20
CA ARG A 45 8.61 5.33 7.64
C ARG A 45 7.57 4.28 8.03
N LEU A 46 6.83 4.51 9.12
CA LEU A 46 5.69 3.68 9.50
C LEU A 46 4.58 3.67 8.42
N LYS A 47 4.56 4.66 7.53
CA LYS A 47 3.62 4.76 6.39
C LYS A 47 4.04 3.92 5.19
N MET A 48 5.28 3.43 5.14
CA MET A 48 5.78 2.62 4.02
C MET A 48 4.90 1.41 3.70
N PRO A 49 4.47 0.57 4.66
CA PRO A 49 3.68 -0.61 4.32
C PRO A 49 2.33 -0.28 3.67
N LEU A 50 1.70 0.83 4.10
CA LEU A 50 0.45 1.29 3.49
C LEU A 50 0.69 1.78 2.06
N LEU A 51 1.77 2.53 1.83
CA LEU A 51 2.14 3.00 0.49
C LEU A 51 2.46 1.86 -0.46
N GLU A 52 3.27 0.89 -0.01
CA GLU A 52 3.62 -0.30 -0.79
C GLU A 52 2.36 -1.10 -1.18
N PHE A 53 1.42 -1.27 -0.24
CA PHE A 53 0.15 -1.93 -0.51
C PHE A 53 -0.71 -1.16 -1.53
N MET A 54 -0.80 0.17 -1.42
CA MET A 54 -1.54 0.99 -2.37
C MET A 54 -0.92 0.96 -3.77
N GLN A 55 0.42 1.02 -3.84
CA GLN A 55 1.19 0.92 -5.08
C GLN A 55 1.02 -0.45 -5.74
N GLY A 56 1.09 -1.55 -4.98
CA GLY A 56 0.91 -2.89 -5.53
C GLY A 56 -0.45 -3.08 -6.21
N GLN A 57 -1.53 -2.68 -5.54
CA GLN A 57 -2.87 -2.71 -6.15
C GLN A 57 -2.98 -1.79 -7.38
N ALA A 58 -2.38 -0.60 -7.29
CA ALA A 58 -2.39 0.36 -8.38
C ALA A 58 -1.65 -0.18 -9.62
N GLU A 59 -0.50 -0.83 -9.45
CA GLU A 59 0.24 -1.45 -10.53
C GLU A 59 -0.53 -2.57 -11.21
N ASP A 60 -1.16 -3.45 -10.44
CA ASP A 60 -1.92 -4.58 -10.99
C ASP A 60 -3.11 -4.09 -11.81
N LEU A 61 -3.82 -3.06 -11.32
CA LEU A 61 -4.91 -2.42 -12.06
C LEU A 61 -4.43 -1.77 -13.36
N VAL A 62 -3.30 -1.07 -13.35
CA VAL A 62 -2.75 -0.42 -14.55
C VAL A 62 -2.27 -1.45 -15.57
N LYS A 63 -1.57 -2.50 -15.11
CA LYS A 63 -1.11 -3.60 -15.98
C LYS A 63 -2.30 -4.30 -16.64
N LEU A 64 -3.36 -4.56 -15.86
CA LEU A 64 -4.60 -5.15 -16.38
C LEU A 64 -5.28 -4.25 -17.41
N LEU A 65 -5.41 -2.95 -17.11
CA LEU A 65 -6.01 -1.98 -18.03
C LEU A 65 -5.20 -1.87 -19.33
N HIS A 66 -3.87 -1.80 -19.22
CA HIS A 66 -2.98 -1.75 -20.38
C HIS A 66 -3.09 -3.01 -21.24
N LYS A 67 -3.14 -4.20 -20.63
CA LYS A 67 -3.32 -5.46 -21.36
C LYS A 67 -4.60 -5.46 -22.20
N HIS A 68 -5.73 -5.10 -21.62
CA HIS A 68 -7.02 -5.05 -22.34
C HIS A 68 -7.00 -4.06 -23.50
N VAL A 69 -6.36 -2.90 -23.30
CA VAL A 69 -6.20 -1.88 -24.34
C VAL A 69 -5.36 -2.42 -25.51
N VAL A 70 -4.24 -3.07 -25.23
CA VAL A 70 -3.35 -3.64 -26.26
C VAL A 70 -4.04 -4.77 -27.04
N GLU A 71 -4.71 -5.68 -26.34
CA GLU A 71 -5.46 -6.79 -26.95
C GLU A 71 -6.56 -6.26 -27.87
N LEU A 72 -7.36 -5.30 -27.40
CA LEU A 72 -8.44 -4.71 -28.20
C LEU A 72 -7.89 -4.00 -29.44
N LYS A 73 -6.82 -3.20 -29.29
CA LYS A 73 -6.17 -2.52 -30.42
C LYS A 73 -5.67 -3.52 -31.45
N HIS A 74 -5.04 -4.62 -31.00
CA HIS A 74 -4.57 -5.67 -31.89
C HIS A 74 -5.72 -6.34 -32.66
N SER A 75 -6.79 -6.72 -31.97
CA SER A 75 -7.96 -7.33 -32.61
C SER A 75 -8.63 -6.38 -33.60
N LEU A 76 -8.72 -5.08 -33.28
CA LEU A 76 -9.25 -4.06 -34.19
C LEU A 76 -8.41 -3.98 -35.49
N LEU A 77 -7.08 -3.99 -35.38
CA LEU A 77 -6.17 -3.93 -36.53
C LEU A 77 -6.25 -5.17 -37.43
N GLN A 78 -6.54 -6.35 -36.87
CA GLN A 78 -6.68 -7.60 -37.61
C GLN A 78 -8.04 -7.73 -38.32
N GLY A 79 -9.03 -6.89 -37.97
CA GLY A 79 -10.39 -7.00 -38.50
C GLY A 79 -11.20 -8.15 -37.89
N ASP A 80 -10.70 -8.79 -36.83
CA ASP A 80 -11.26 -10.01 -36.24
C ASP A 80 -12.31 -9.75 -35.16
N VAL A 81 -12.86 -8.53 -35.06
CA VAL A 81 -13.78 -8.15 -33.98
C VAL A 81 -15.23 -8.09 -34.47
N PRO A 82 -16.05 -9.11 -34.16
CA PRO A 82 -17.51 -8.99 -34.26
C PRO A 82 -18.02 -7.81 -33.44
N ILE A 83 -18.95 -7.02 -33.99
CA ILE A 83 -19.55 -5.83 -33.34
C ILE A 83 -20.05 -6.13 -31.92
N LYS A 84 -20.57 -7.34 -31.67
CA LYS A 84 -21.00 -7.76 -30.32
C LYS A 84 -19.83 -7.82 -29.33
N ARG A 85 -18.69 -8.40 -29.73
CA ARG A 85 -17.47 -8.45 -28.90
C ARG A 85 -16.91 -7.05 -28.64
N LEU A 86 -17.01 -6.14 -29.60
CA LEU A 86 -16.58 -4.75 -29.42
C LEU A 86 -17.39 -4.05 -28.31
N LYS A 87 -18.71 -4.24 -28.27
CA LYS A 87 -19.58 -3.66 -27.23
C LYS A 87 -19.25 -4.23 -25.84
N ASP A 88 -19.05 -5.53 -25.73
CA ASP A 88 -18.68 -6.17 -24.47
C ASP A 88 -17.29 -5.68 -23.99
N CYS A 89 -16.31 -5.61 -24.89
CA CYS A 89 -14.99 -5.02 -24.61
C CYS A 89 -15.09 -3.57 -24.16
N ARG A 90 -15.92 -2.75 -24.83
CA ARG A 90 -16.14 -1.36 -24.45
C ARG A 90 -16.69 -1.25 -23.03
N ASN A 91 -17.73 -2.02 -22.69
CA ASN A 91 -18.32 -1.99 -21.35
C ASN A 91 -17.30 -2.38 -20.28
N ASN A 92 -16.55 -3.46 -20.52
CA ASN A 92 -15.51 -3.91 -19.60
C ASN A 92 -14.41 -2.86 -19.44
N LEU A 93 -13.97 -2.22 -20.54
CA LEU A 93 -12.90 -1.24 -20.50
C LEU A 93 -13.34 0.04 -19.79
N VAL A 94 -14.57 0.51 -20.02
CA VAL A 94 -15.14 1.66 -19.30
C VAL A 94 -15.24 1.38 -17.81
N GLN A 95 -15.76 0.21 -17.42
CA GLN A 95 -15.86 -0.18 -16.01
C GLN A 95 -14.48 -0.26 -15.35
N LEU A 96 -13.52 -0.93 -15.99
CA LEU A 96 -12.17 -1.07 -15.47
C LEU A 96 -11.48 0.30 -15.35
N THR A 97 -11.61 1.16 -16.37
CA THR A 97 -11.08 2.53 -16.32
C THR A 97 -11.67 3.33 -15.15
N GLY A 98 -12.97 3.16 -14.87
CA GLY A 98 -13.63 3.79 -13.71
C GLY A 98 -13.11 3.27 -12.37
N VAL A 99 -12.92 1.96 -12.22
CA VAL A 99 -12.32 1.34 -11.02
C VAL A 99 -10.89 1.82 -10.83
N THR A 100 -10.08 1.82 -11.89
CA THR A 100 -8.70 2.32 -11.87
C THR A 100 -8.67 3.79 -11.45
N ARG A 101 -9.49 4.66 -12.07
CA ARG A 101 -9.57 6.08 -11.71
C ARG A 101 -9.88 6.26 -10.23
N THR A 102 -10.91 5.57 -9.73
CA THR A 102 -11.31 5.66 -8.32
C THR A 102 -10.20 5.26 -7.35
N HIS A 103 -9.43 4.21 -7.68
CA HIS A 103 -8.31 3.78 -6.85
C HIS A 103 -7.18 4.82 -6.84
N PHE A 104 -6.83 5.35 -8.01
CA PHE A 104 -5.79 6.36 -8.16
C PHE A 104 -6.16 7.70 -7.53
N ASP A 105 -7.43 8.11 -7.58
CA ASP A 105 -7.92 9.31 -6.89
C ASP A 105 -7.74 9.18 -5.37
N LYS A 106 -8.10 8.01 -4.81
CA LYS A 106 -7.87 7.73 -3.38
C LYS A 106 -6.39 7.78 -3.03
N MET A 107 -5.52 7.22 -3.87
CA MET A 107 -4.08 7.28 -3.67
C MET A 107 -3.53 8.71 -3.74
N ALA A 108 -3.97 9.51 -4.72
CA ALA A 108 -3.59 10.91 -4.83
C ALA A 108 -4.03 11.71 -3.60
N MET A 109 -5.25 11.48 -3.12
CA MET A 109 -5.76 12.13 -1.90
C MET A 109 -4.94 11.73 -0.66
N ALA A 110 -4.63 10.44 -0.51
CA ALA A 110 -3.84 9.93 0.60
C ALA A 110 -2.41 10.50 0.63
N LEU A 111 -1.78 10.64 -0.55
CA LEU A 111 -0.47 11.27 -0.71
C LEU A 111 -0.53 12.77 -0.36
N ASN A 112 -1.55 13.49 -0.84
CA ASN A 112 -1.73 14.91 -0.56
C ASN A 112 -2.03 15.19 0.93
N SER A 113 -2.74 14.29 1.61
CA SER A 113 -3.05 14.39 3.05
C SER A 113 -1.93 13.89 3.97
N ARG A 114 -0.81 13.43 3.40
CA ARG A 114 0.31 12.79 4.13
C ARG A 114 -0.09 11.56 4.95
N LEU A 115 -1.09 10.78 4.55
CA LEU A 115 -1.47 9.50 5.17
C LEU A 115 -1.74 9.61 6.69
N PRO A 116 -2.80 10.33 7.09
CA PRO A 116 -3.13 10.53 8.51
C PRO A 116 -3.54 9.24 9.23
N GLU A 117 -3.89 8.17 8.51
CA GLU A 117 -4.32 6.89 9.09
C GLU A 117 -3.19 6.18 9.86
N VAL A 118 -1.93 6.54 9.59
CA VAL A 118 -0.76 5.94 10.24
C VAL A 118 -0.21 6.90 11.29
N VAL A 119 -0.47 6.58 12.56
CA VAL A 119 0.00 7.36 13.71
C VAL A 119 1.07 6.56 14.47
N PHE A 120 2.17 7.22 14.83
CA PHE A 120 3.13 6.64 15.77
C PHE A 120 2.51 6.57 17.16
N ILE A 121 2.37 5.36 17.71
CA ILE A 121 2.03 5.16 19.11
C ILE A 121 3.34 4.82 19.82
N PRO A 122 3.93 5.74 20.60
CA PRO A 122 5.10 5.42 21.40
C PRO A 122 4.69 4.34 22.40
N THR A 123 5.28 3.15 22.30
CA THR A 123 5.14 2.16 23.37
C THR A 123 5.92 2.67 24.58
N PRO A 124 5.34 2.66 25.80
CA PRO A 124 6.10 3.02 26.98
C PRO A 124 7.20 1.98 27.15
N SER A 125 8.43 2.39 26.85
CA SER A 125 9.64 1.59 27.05
C SER A 125 9.74 1.26 28.54
N THR A 126 9.57 -0.02 28.89
CA THR A 126 9.90 -0.53 30.22
C THR A 126 11.41 -0.36 30.40
N ARG A 127 11.82 0.80 30.94
CA ARG A 127 13.15 0.96 31.53
C ARG A 127 13.27 -0.13 32.57
N LYS A 128 14.02 -1.19 32.25
CA LYS A 128 14.56 -2.09 33.26
C LYS A 128 15.35 -1.20 34.21
N MET A 129 14.81 -0.97 35.41
CA MET A 129 15.59 -0.45 36.51
C MET A 129 16.68 -1.49 36.77
N SER A 130 17.87 -1.22 36.23
CA SER A 130 19.10 -1.86 36.65
C SER A 130 19.19 -1.66 38.15
N ARG A 131 19.08 -2.77 38.92
CA ARG A 131 19.27 -2.76 40.37
C ARG A 131 20.60 -2.08 40.65
N LEU A 132 20.53 -0.88 41.23
CA LEU A 132 21.69 -0.20 41.76
C LEU A 132 22.34 -1.11 42.80
N LYS A 133 23.61 -1.44 42.55
CA LYS A 133 24.55 -2.00 43.50
C LYS A 133 24.95 -0.86 44.44
N ILE A 134 24.60 -0.96 45.72
CA ILE A 134 25.05 -0.04 46.78
C ILE A 134 25.76 -0.90 47.84
N TRP A 135 27.10 -0.87 47.77
CA TRP A 135 28.18 -1.04 48.78
C TRP A 135 28.08 -2.18 49.83
N GLN A 136 28.92 -3.23 49.71
CA GLN A 136 30.17 -3.52 50.48
C GLN A 136 29.94 -3.72 51.98
N GLU A 137 29.94 -4.94 52.55
CA GLU A 137 31.07 -5.87 52.82
C GLU A 137 31.92 -5.45 54.03
N GLU A 138 31.63 -6.04 55.20
CA GLU A 138 32.45 -6.23 56.41
C GLU A 138 31.51 -6.86 57.48
N SER A 139 31.77 -7.93 58.23
CA SER A 139 32.99 -8.64 58.58
C SER A 139 32.66 -10.05 59.11
N SER A 140 33.61 -10.96 58.88
CA SER A 140 33.79 -12.28 59.49
C SER A 140 33.42 -12.42 60.98
N SER A 141 32.73 -13.50 61.36
CA SER A 141 33.25 -14.58 62.25
C SER A 141 32.15 -15.36 63.01
N GLY A 142 32.17 -16.68 62.91
CA GLY A 142 32.04 -17.60 64.06
C GLY A 142 30.66 -18.02 64.59
N ASP A 143 30.44 -19.34 64.51
CA ASP A 143 29.71 -20.23 65.44
C ASP A 143 28.17 -20.30 65.50
N SER A 144 27.68 -21.53 65.29
CA SER A 144 26.48 -22.13 65.92
C SER A 144 26.94 -22.93 67.17
N PRO A 145 26.09 -23.34 68.16
CA PRO A 145 24.64 -23.60 68.11
C PRO A 145 23.81 -23.16 69.35
N SER A 146 22.49 -23.42 69.28
CA SER A 146 21.36 -23.27 70.25
C SER A 146 21.64 -23.45 71.77
N PRO A 147 20.78 -22.92 72.70
CA PRO A 147 19.52 -23.60 73.09
C PRO A 147 18.30 -22.68 73.48
N SER A 148 17.13 -23.33 73.58
CA SER A 148 15.80 -22.96 74.14
C SER A 148 15.80 -22.31 75.55
N PRO A 149 14.68 -21.83 76.18
CA PRO A 149 13.26 -22.20 75.97
C PRO A 149 12.18 -21.08 76.11
N SER A 150 10.94 -21.46 75.82
CA SER A 150 9.67 -20.73 76.02
C SER A 150 9.39 -20.31 77.46
N PRO A 151 8.41 -19.40 77.65
CA PRO A 151 7.36 -19.67 78.62
C PRO A 151 5.93 -19.46 78.08
N MET A 152 5.04 -20.24 78.71
CA MET A 152 3.57 -20.21 78.76
C MET A 152 2.93 -18.82 78.87
N PHE A 153 1.69 -18.73 78.38
CA PHE A 153 0.46 -18.06 78.89
C PHE A 153 -0.43 -17.86 77.64
N GLU A 154 -1.69 -18.25 77.53
CA GLU A 154 -2.72 -18.78 78.43
C GLU A 154 -3.77 -19.50 77.55
#